data_AF-A0A1Z8VTJ0-F1
#
_entry.id   AF-A0A1Z8VTJ0-F1
#
_cell.length_a   1.000
_cell.length_b   1.000
_cell.length_c   1.000
_cell.angle_alpha   90.00
_cell.angle_beta   90.00
_cell.angle_gamma   90.00
#
_symmetry.space_group_name_H-M   'P 1'
#
loop_
_entity.id
_entity.type
_entity.pdbx_description
1 polymer ?
#
loop_
_entity_poly.entity_id
_entity_poly.type
_entity_poly.pdbx_seq_one_letter_code
_entity_poly.pdbx_strand_id
1 'polypeptide(L)'
;MEKRLTNKVHTYQIDFKNAIKDWIDTQDVCVVCGESDKTSDFLKFVYDFTNLTLSKDDFRKRKRTKNQVPQYERCMARRANGEQCTRRKKDGECFCGTHNKGTPHGVVDSSEEETKKTVKIEVWVQDIQGINYYIDSDNNVYMPDDILSNSTTPRKIGEWTINNDGEYHIPNLGV
;
A
#
# COMPACT_ATOMS: atom_id res chain seq x y z
N MET A 1 -29.05 9.23 1.62
CA MET A 1 -29.05 8.21 0.54
C MET A 1 -29.15 6.80 1.11
N GLU A 2 -28.35 6.46 2.12
CA GLU A 2 -28.34 5.16 2.83
C GLU A 2 -29.73 4.74 3.34
N LYS A 3 -30.37 5.57 4.18
CA LYS A 3 -31.74 5.29 4.69
C LYS A 3 -32.76 4.99 3.58
N ARG A 4 -32.67 5.69 2.44
CA ARG A 4 -33.58 5.48 1.30
C ARG A 4 -33.37 4.10 0.66
N LEU A 5 -32.11 3.66 0.53
CA LEU A 5 -31.78 2.33 0.00
C LEU A 5 -32.18 1.23 0.99
N THR A 6 -31.89 1.41 2.28
CA THR A 6 -32.33 0.48 3.34
C THR A 6 -33.84 0.31 3.33
N ASN A 7 -34.60 1.41 3.23
CA ASN A 7 -36.06 1.34 3.16
C ASN A 7 -36.54 0.61 1.89
N LYS A 8 -35.92 0.85 0.72
CA LYS A 8 -36.27 0.13 -0.51
C LYS A 8 -36.05 -1.38 -0.39
N VAL A 9 -34.91 -1.80 0.18
CA VAL A 9 -34.62 -3.22 0.41
C VAL A 9 -35.63 -3.82 1.37
N HIS A 10 -35.94 -3.12 2.46
CA HIS A 10 -36.92 -3.57 3.45
C HIS A 10 -38.33 -3.72 2.87
N THR A 11 -38.80 -2.72 2.11
CA THR A 11 -40.09 -2.78 1.41
C THR A 11 -40.13 -3.97 0.46
N TYR A 12 -39.11 -4.16 -0.38
CA TYR A 12 -39.04 -5.31 -1.29
C TYR A 12 -39.08 -6.65 -0.55
N GLN A 13 -38.41 -6.77 0.60
CA GLN A 13 -38.43 -7.99 1.40
C GLN A 13 -39.79 -8.29 2.01
N ILE A 14 -40.50 -7.27 2.49
CA ILE A 14 -41.88 -7.41 2.98
C ILE A 14 -42.80 -7.79 1.83
N ASP A 15 -42.71 -7.10 0.70
CA ASP A 15 -43.54 -7.36 -0.47
C ASP A 15 -43.32 -8.79 -0.99
N PHE A 16 -42.08 -9.28 -0.96
CA PHE A 16 -41.75 -10.67 -1.32
C PHE A 16 -42.36 -11.69 -0.34
N LYS A 17 -42.25 -11.45 0.98
CA LYS A 17 -42.88 -12.32 2.00
C LYS A 17 -44.40 -12.33 1.89
N ASN A 18 -45.01 -11.18 1.60
CA ASN A 18 -46.44 -11.06 1.34
C ASN A 18 -46.84 -11.80 0.06
N ALA A 19 -46.06 -11.69 -1.02
CA ALA A 19 -46.33 -12.40 -2.26
C ALA A 19 -46.30 -13.93 -2.09
N ILE A 20 -45.43 -14.46 -1.24
CA ILE A 20 -45.42 -15.89 -0.88
C ILE A 20 -46.71 -16.27 -0.16
N LYS A 21 -47.13 -15.46 0.82
CA LYS A 21 -48.38 -15.68 1.55
C LYS A 21 -49.59 -15.63 0.62
N ASP A 22 -49.69 -14.59 -0.20
CA ASP A 22 -50.79 -14.40 -1.14
C ASP A 22 -50.84 -15.53 -2.18
N TRP A 23 -49.68 -16.04 -2.62
CA TRP A 23 -49.62 -17.19 -3.53
C TRP A 23 -50.15 -18.47 -2.89
N ILE A 24 -49.77 -18.74 -1.64
CA ILE A 24 -50.29 -19.88 -0.85
C ILE A 24 -51.80 -19.77 -0.69
N ASP A 25 -52.30 -18.59 -0.30
CA ASP A 25 -53.72 -18.32 -0.09
C ASP A 25 -54.52 -18.43 -1.41
N THR A 26 -53.95 -17.99 -2.54
CA THR A 26 -54.62 -18.02 -3.86
C THR A 26 -54.70 -19.43 -4.44
N GLN A 27 -53.68 -20.25 -4.22
CA GLN A 27 -53.61 -21.62 -4.76
C GLN A 27 -54.20 -22.67 -3.80
N ASP A 28 -54.68 -22.26 -2.62
CA ASP A 28 -55.18 -23.15 -1.56
C ASP A 28 -54.18 -24.27 -1.21
N VAL A 29 -52.89 -23.90 -1.16
CA VAL A 29 -51.80 -24.86 -0.92
C VAL A 29 -51.56 -24.95 0.59
N CYS A 30 -51.52 -26.17 1.11
CA CYS A 30 -51.12 -26.43 2.49
C CYS A 30 -49.79 -27.19 2.55
N VAL A 31 -48.94 -26.79 3.49
CA VAL A 31 -47.69 -27.50 3.79
C VAL A 31 -48.01 -28.56 4.83
N VAL A 32 -48.07 -29.82 4.41
CA VAL A 32 -48.43 -30.94 5.27
C VAL A 32 -47.19 -31.77 5.62
N CYS A 33 -47.06 -32.13 6.90
CA CYS A 33 -46.10 -33.13 7.36
C CYS A 33 -46.88 -34.28 8.01
N GLY A 34 -47.01 -35.40 7.30
CA GLY A 34 -47.87 -36.52 7.70
C GLY A 34 -49.36 -36.13 7.65
N GLU A 35 -50.05 -36.21 8.79
CA GLU A 35 -51.46 -35.80 8.94
C GLU A 35 -51.62 -34.37 9.49
N SER A 36 -50.51 -33.70 9.83
CA SER A 36 -50.55 -32.37 10.46
C SER A 36 -50.34 -31.25 9.44
N ASP A 37 -51.23 -30.25 9.46
CA ASP A 37 -51.06 -29.01 8.72
C ASP A 37 -50.00 -28.13 9.42
N LYS A 38 -48.94 -27.82 8.66
CA LYS A 38 -47.78 -27.03 9.08
C LYS A 38 -47.66 -25.72 8.31
N THR A 39 -48.70 -25.31 7.57
CA THR A 39 -48.71 -24.08 6.78
C THR A 39 -48.43 -22.83 7.63
N SER A 40 -49.02 -22.76 8.83
CA SER A 40 -48.76 -21.66 9.78
C SER A 40 -47.32 -21.64 10.29
N ASP A 41 -46.75 -22.81 10.56
CA ASP A 41 -45.36 -22.95 11.02
C ASP A 41 -44.37 -22.56 9.90
N PHE A 42 -44.68 -22.93 8.66
CA PHE A 42 -43.91 -22.53 7.48
C PHE A 42 -43.96 -21.01 7.25
N LEU A 43 -45.14 -20.40 7.34
CA LEU A 43 -45.26 -18.94 7.21
C LEU A 43 -44.47 -18.22 8.29
N LYS A 44 -44.56 -18.65 9.55
CA LYS A 44 -43.72 -18.09 10.64
C LYS A 44 -42.24 -18.17 10.29
N PHE A 45 -41.75 -19.33 9.84
CA PHE A 45 -40.37 -19.50 9.41
C PHE A 45 -39.96 -18.50 8.30
N VAL A 46 -40.81 -18.30 7.29
CA VAL A 46 -40.56 -17.33 6.20
C VAL A 46 -40.49 -15.89 6.73
N TYR A 47 -41.39 -15.50 7.64
CA TYR A 47 -41.41 -14.15 8.20
C TYR A 47 -40.26 -13.89 9.19
N ASP A 48 -39.91 -14.89 10.00
CA ASP A 48 -38.82 -14.83 10.97
C ASP A 48 -37.43 -14.90 10.33
N PHE A 49 -37.34 -15.32 9.06
CA PHE A 49 -36.08 -15.33 8.34
C PHE A 49 -35.43 -13.94 8.32
N THR A 50 -34.13 -13.92 8.60
CA THR A 50 -33.33 -12.71 8.78
C THR A 50 -33.37 -11.80 7.55
N ASN A 51 -33.78 -10.56 7.78
CA ASN A 51 -33.81 -9.54 6.75
C ASN A 51 -32.40 -9.08 6.39
N LEU A 52 -32.23 -8.62 5.14
CA LEU A 52 -30.94 -8.12 4.66
C LEU A 52 -30.75 -6.70 5.19
N THR A 53 -29.77 -6.52 6.06
CA THR A 53 -29.44 -5.21 6.64
C THR A 53 -28.19 -4.65 5.99
N LEU A 54 -28.33 -3.47 5.35
CA LEU A 54 -27.19 -2.74 4.82
C LEU A 54 -26.52 -1.96 5.95
N SER A 55 -25.26 -2.27 6.21
CA SER A 55 -24.43 -1.61 7.21
C SER A 55 -23.77 -0.35 6.64
N LYS A 56 -23.17 0.47 7.50
CA LYS A 56 -22.38 1.63 7.05
C LYS A 56 -21.18 1.21 6.20
N ASP A 57 -20.63 0.02 6.41
CA ASP A 57 -19.49 -0.49 5.67
C ASP A 57 -19.81 -0.78 4.20
N ASP A 58 -21.07 -1.10 3.90
CA ASP A 58 -21.54 -1.33 2.52
C ASP A 58 -21.55 -0.04 1.68
N PHE A 59 -21.66 1.12 2.34
CA PHE A 59 -21.62 2.42 1.69
C PHE A 59 -20.22 3.06 1.70
N ARG A 60 -19.26 2.48 2.43
CA ARG A 60 -17.89 2.98 2.47
C ARG A 60 -17.17 2.57 1.20
N LYS A 61 -16.75 3.57 0.43
CA LYS A 61 -15.81 3.36 -0.69
C LYS A 61 -14.54 2.73 -0.12
N ARG A 62 -14.28 1.47 -0.47
CA ARG A 62 -13.08 0.77 -0.02
C ARG A 62 -11.85 1.57 -0.47
N LYS A 63 -11.12 2.11 0.50
CA LYS A 63 -9.83 2.75 0.25
C LYS A 63 -8.82 1.63 0.11
N ARG A 64 -8.48 1.26 -1.12
CA ARG A 64 -7.36 0.33 -1.36
C ARG A 64 -6.12 0.93 -0.70
N THR A 65 -5.51 0.18 0.21
CA THR A 65 -4.21 0.54 0.77
C THR A 65 -3.25 0.69 -0.41
N LYS A 66 -2.75 1.91 -0.62
CA LYS A 66 -1.75 2.16 -1.65
C LYS A 66 -0.43 1.65 -1.10
N ASN A 67 0.07 0.54 -1.62
CA ASN A 67 1.46 0.16 -1.37
C ASN A 67 2.33 1.28 -1.95
N GLN A 68 3.15 1.90 -1.10
CA GLN A 68 4.06 2.93 -1.55
C GLN A 68 5.17 2.27 -2.35
N VAL A 69 5.30 2.67 -3.62
CA VAL A 69 6.43 2.25 -4.45
C VAL A 69 7.66 3.08 -4.03
N PRO A 70 8.79 2.45 -3.70
CA PRO A 70 10.03 3.16 -3.39
C PRO A 70 10.40 4.17 -4.50
N GLN A 71 10.98 5.32 -4.15
CA GLN A 71 11.21 6.42 -5.09
C GLN A 71 12.02 5.98 -6.32
N TYR A 72 13.04 5.14 -6.12
CA TYR A 72 13.92 4.61 -7.19
C TYR A 72 13.22 3.66 -8.16
N GLU A 73 12.08 3.09 -7.76
CA GLU A 73 11.23 2.22 -8.57
C GLU A 73 10.08 2.99 -9.24
N ARG A 74 9.89 4.27 -8.93
CA ARG A 74 8.81 5.06 -9.53
C ARG A 74 9.14 5.45 -10.96
N CYS A 75 8.09 5.55 -11.76
CA CYS A 75 8.12 6.13 -13.09
C CYS A 75 8.66 7.57 -13.03
N MET A 76 9.56 7.91 -13.96
CA MET A 76 10.17 9.25 -14.03
C MET A 76 9.28 10.29 -14.75
N ALA A 77 8.18 9.87 -15.36
CA ALA A 77 7.26 10.79 -16.02
C ALA A 77 6.37 11.57 -15.03
N ARG A 78 5.90 12.73 -15.47
CA ARG A 78 4.95 13.56 -14.72
C ARG A 78 3.50 13.28 -15.12
N ARG A 79 2.58 13.51 -14.19
CA ARG A 79 1.13 13.57 -14.43
C ARG A 79 0.76 14.98 -14.91
N ALA A 80 -0.47 15.17 -15.39
CA ALA A 80 -0.96 16.48 -15.85
C ALA A 80 -0.94 17.56 -14.75
N ASN A 81 -0.91 17.17 -13.47
CA ASN A 81 -0.76 18.08 -12.33
C ASN A 81 0.71 18.44 -12.03
N GLY A 82 1.67 18.01 -12.86
CA GLY A 82 3.10 18.30 -12.69
C GLY A 82 3.83 17.37 -11.71
N GLU A 83 3.12 16.52 -10.96
CA GLU A 83 3.71 15.59 -9.99
C GLU A 83 4.28 14.34 -10.65
N GLN A 84 5.30 13.75 -10.02
CA GLN A 84 5.88 12.47 -10.47
C GLN A 84 4.83 11.35 -10.43
N CYS A 85 4.84 10.52 -11.46
CA CYS A 85 3.99 9.34 -11.54
C CYS A 85 4.32 8.34 -10.42
N THR A 86 3.33 8.05 -9.58
CA THR A 86 3.46 7.12 -8.44
C THR A 86 3.45 5.63 -8.82
N ARG A 87 3.45 5.30 -10.12
CA ARG A 87 3.42 3.90 -10.60
C ARG A 87 4.84 3.35 -10.68
N ARG A 88 5.01 2.05 -10.47
CA ARG A 88 6.30 1.36 -10.66
C ARG A 88 6.72 1.42 -12.13
N LYS A 89 7.99 1.71 -12.39
CA LYS A 89 8.61 1.66 -13.72
C LYS A 89 8.70 0.21 -14.20
N LYS A 90 8.73 0.00 -15.51
CA LYS A 90 8.92 -1.34 -16.08
C LYS A 90 10.41 -1.71 -16.00
N ASP A 91 10.73 -2.99 -15.85
CA ASP A 91 12.11 -3.44 -15.70
C ASP A 91 12.95 -3.02 -16.93
N GLY A 92 14.10 -2.39 -16.66
CA GLY A 92 14.96 -1.82 -17.70
C GLY A 92 14.47 -0.51 -18.33
N GLU A 93 13.28 -0.01 -17.96
CA GLU A 93 12.73 1.24 -18.48
C GLU A 93 12.61 2.32 -17.40
N CYS A 94 12.56 3.58 -17.85
CA CYS A 94 12.41 4.75 -16.98
C CYS A 94 10.94 5.06 -16.63
N PHE A 95 10.01 4.43 -17.32
CA PHE A 95 8.59 4.78 -17.30
C PHE A 95 7.71 3.59 -16.93
N CYS A 96 6.51 3.86 -16.44
CA CYS A 96 5.49 2.81 -16.26
C CYS A 96 4.85 2.47 -17.61
N GLY A 97 4.21 1.30 -17.73
CA GLY A 97 3.61 0.87 -19.00
C GLY A 97 2.61 1.86 -19.62
N THR A 98 1.96 2.70 -18.81
CA THR A 98 1.05 3.75 -19.33
C THR A 98 1.79 4.96 -19.88
N HIS A 99 2.90 5.34 -19.26
CA HIS A 99 3.73 6.45 -19.75
C HIS A 99 4.57 6.01 -20.97
N ASN A 100 5.04 4.76 -21.01
CA ASN A 100 5.72 4.22 -22.18
C ASN A 100 4.77 4.12 -23.40
N LYS A 101 3.53 3.65 -23.18
CA LYS A 101 2.50 3.60 -24.24
C LYS A 101 1.96 4.98 -24.63
N GLY A 102 2.05 5.95 -23.73
CA GLY A 102 1.55 7.32 -23.90
C GLY A 102 2.48 8.24 -24.70
N THR A 103 3.67 7.78 -25.06
CA THR A 103 4.65 8.51 -25.87
C THR A 103 4.86 7.83 -27.23
N PRO A 104 4.25 8.32 -28.32
CA PRO A 104 4.65 7.91 -29.66
C PRO A 104 6.01 8.49 -30.05
N HIS A 105 6.27 9.80 -29.90
CA HIS A 105 7.52 10.41 -30.34
C HIS A 105 7.79 11.73 -29.60
N GLY A 106 8.58 11.70 -28.53
CA GLY A 106 8.92 12.91 -27.77
C GLY A 106 10.08 12.69 -26.83
N VAL A 107 11.28 12.52 -27.38
CA VAL A 107 12.51 12.69 -26.61
C VAL A 107 12.76 14.20 -26.54
N VAL A 108 12.39 14.80 -25.42
CA VAL A 108 12.99 16.09 -25.04
C VAL A 108 14.14 15.72 -24.13
N ASP A 109 15.33 15.78 -24.70
CA ASP A 109 16.59 15.68 -23.99
C ASP A 109 16.69 16.91 -23.09
N SER A 110 16.16 16.81 -21.88
CA SER A 110 16.30 17.84 -20.87
C SER A 110 17.66 17.65 -20.24
N SER A 111 18.64 18.33 -20.82
CA SER A 111 19.85 18.87 -20.18
C SER A 111 19.93 18.57 -18.69
N GLU A 112 20.85 17.66 -18.35
CA GLU A 112 21.61 17.59 -17.10
C GLU A 112 21.15 18.54 -15.98
N GLU A 113 20.03 18.23 -15.34
CA GLU A 113 19.89 18.57 -13.94
C GLU A 113 20.49 17.38 -13.18
N GLU A 114 21.67 17.58 -12.61
CA GLU A 114 22.31 16.67 -11.66
C GLU A 114 21.32 16.36 -10.53
N THR A 115 20.46 15.37 -10.75
CA THR A 115 19.65 14.77 -9.69
C THR A 115 20.66 14.21 -8.71
N LYS A 116 20.83 14.86 -7.56
CA LYS A 116 21.68 14.39 -6.45
C LYS A 116 21.32 12.94 -6.18
N LYS A 117 22.14 12.02 -6.70
CA LYS A 117 21.90 10.57 -6.60
C LYS A 117 22.10 10.21 -5.13
N THR A 118 21.01 9.96 -4.41
CA THR A 118 21.08 9.40 -3.06
C THR A 118 21.53 7.94 -3.18
N VAL A 119 22.76 7.65 -2.78
CA VAL A 119 23.33 6.29 -2.76
C VAL A 119 23.08 5.68 -1.39
N LYS A 120 22.73 4.39 -1.33
CA LYS A 120 22.67 3.65 -0.06
C LYS A 120 24.11 3.28 0.30
N ILE A 121 24.60 3.76 1.44
CA ILE A 121 25.92 3.43 1.99
C ILE A 121 25.71 2.54 3.21
N GLU A 122 26.50 1.47 3.32
CA GLU A 122 26.51 0.60 4.50
C GLU A 122 27.67 1.03 5.40
N VAL A 123 27.34 1.37 6.64
CA VAL A 123 28.27 1.87 7.65
C VAL A 123 28.30 0.89 8.80
N TRP A 124 29.49 0.55 9.29
CA TRP A 124 29.68 -0.30 10.46
C TRP A 124 30.64 0.34 11.47
N VAL A 125 30.67 -0.22 12.68
CA VAL A 125 31.55 0.24 13.76
C VAL A 125 32.84 -0.57 13.72
N GLN A 126 33.98 0.12 13.76
CA GLN A 126 35.30 -0.47 13.88
C GLN A 126 36.04 0.11 15.09
N ASP A 127 36.61 -0.76 15.91
CA ASP A 127 37.51 -0.35 17.00
C ASP A 127 38.90 -0.10 16.42
N ILE A 128 39.39 1.13 16.56
CA ILE A 128 40.72 1.57 16.15
C ILE A 128 41.37 2.23 17.36
N GLN A 129 42.45 1.62 17.87
CA GLN A 129 43.18 2.05 19.06
C GLN A 129 42.29 2.29 20.31
N GLY A 130 41.21 1.51 20.47
CA GLY A 130 40.31 1.59 21.64
C GLY A 130 39.19 2.63 21.50
N ILE A 131 39.05 3.25 20.33
CA ILE A 131 37.98 4.20 20.02
C ILE A 131 37.13 3.61 18.88
N ASN A 132 35.82 3.63 19.08
CA ASN A 132 34.86 3.16 18.08
C ASN A 132 34.60 4.24 17.02
N TYR A 133 34.91 3.91 15.76
CA TYR A 133 34.64 4.76 14.59
C TYR A 133 33.57 4.15 13.69
N TYR A 134 32.79 5.01 13.05
CA TYR A 134 31.83 4.61 12.02
C TYR A 134 32.48 4.73 10.65
N ILE A 135 32.67 3.60 9.97
CA ILE A 135 33.36 3.53 8.68
C ILE A 135 32.51 2.85 7.59
N ASP A 136 32.80 3.16 6.32
CA ASP A 136 32.19 2.51 5.16
C ASP A 136 33.21 1.75 4.28
N SER A 137 32.70 1.10 3.23
CA SER A 137 33.48 0.36 2.22
C SER A 137 34.30 1.25 1.30
N ASP A 138 34.02 2.55 1.28
CA ASP A 138 34.64 3.54 0.41
C ASP A 138 35.71 4.33 1.18
N ASN A 139 36.27 3.73 2.24
CA ASN A 139 37.32 4.28 3.09
C ASN A 139 36.96 5.56 3.86
N ASN A 140 35.67 5.88 4.03
CA ASN A 140 35.25 7.09 4.74
C ASN A 140 34.99 6.81 6.23
N VAL A 141 35.36 7.77 7.07
CA VAL A 141 35.04 7.80 8.50
C VAL A 141 34.02 8.90 8.75
N TYR A 142 32.93 8.57 9.44
CA TYR A 142 31.80 9.47 9.69
C TYR A 142 31.72 9.92 11.15
N MET A 143 31.16 11.12 11.37
CA MET A 143 30.88 11.62 12.71
C MET A 143 29.81 10.76 13.41
N PRO A 144 30.05 10.26 14.63
CA PRO A 144 29.07 9.46 15.38
C PRO A 144 27.69 10.11 15.51
N ASP A 145 27.65 11.40 15.84
CA ASP A 145 26.38 12.15 16.02
C ASP A 145 25.51 12.15 14.76
N ASP A 146 26.12 12.25 13.58
CA ASP A 146 25.40 12.31 12.31
C ASP A 146 24.84 10.94 11.90
N ILE A 147 25.54 9.86 12.28
CA ILE A 147 25.08 8.48 12.07
C ILE A 147 23.96 8.14 13.06
N LEU A 148 24.12 8.50 14.34
CA LEU A 148 23.11 8.29 15.37
C LEU A 148 21.82 9.07 15.11
N SER A 149 21.91 10.24 14.47
CA SER A 149 20.76 11.08 14.10
C SER A 149 20.12 10.73 12.75
N ASN A 150 20.60 9.69 12.04
CA ASN A 150 20.17 9.33 10.69
C ASN A 150 20.21 10.52 9.71
N SER A 151 21.29 11.31 9.77
CA SER A 151 21.49 12.42 8.84
C SER A 151 21.57 11.92 7.40
N THR A 152 20.88 12.60 6.48
CA THR A 152 20.95 12.29 5.03
C THR A 152 22.26 12.72 4.39
N THR A 153 23.04 13.56 5.08
CA THR A 153 24.37 14.03 4.66
C THR A 153 25.31 13.99 5.86
N PRO A 154 25.76 12.80 6.30
CA PRO A 154 26.66 12.69 7.44
C PRO A 154 28.01 13.30 7.13
N ARG A 155 28.59 14.04 8.08
CA ARG A 155 29.91 14.66 7.91
C ARG A 155 30.99 13.60 7.94
N LYS A 156 31.85 13.63 6.93
CA LYS A 156 33.09 12.83 6.86
C LYS A 156 34.16 13.52 7.71
N ILE A 157 34.71 12.80 8.67
CA ILE A 157 35.74 13.28 9.61
C ILE A 157 37.14 12.79 9.26
N GLY A 158 37.26 11.84 8.34
CA GLY A 158 38.54 11.31 7.87
C GLY A 158 38.37 10.17 6.87
N GLU A 159 39.50 9.61 6.46
CA GLU A 159 39.56 8.39 5.65
C GLU A 159 40.37 7.33 6.40
N TRP A 160 39.95 6.08 6.32
CA TRP A 160 40.65 4.95 6.93
C TRP A 160 41.45 4.18 5.88
N THR A 161 42.56 3.59 6.31
CA THR A 161 43.50 2.82 5.50
C THR A 161 43.87 1.54 6.23
N ILE A 162 44.13 0.46 5.50
CA ILE A 162 44.66 -0.79 6.07
C ILE A 162 46.17 -0.80 5.84
N ASN A 163 46.94 -1.01 6.91
CA ASN A 163 48.37 -1.26 6.81
C ASN A 163 48.65 -2.69 6.32
N ASN A 164 49.88 -2.98 5.89
CA ASN A 164 50.28 -4.30 5.39
C ASN A 164 50.04 -5.46 6.38
N ASP A 165 49.87 -5.14 7.67
CA ASP A 165 49.59 -6.10 8.75
C ASP A 165 48.08 -6.35 8.99
N GLY A 166 47.20 -5.74 8.19
CA GLY A 166 45.74 -5.92 8.30
C GLY A 166 45.06 -5.04 9.36
N GLU A 167 45.80 -4.12 9.98
CA GLU A 167 45.27 -3.18 10.98
C GLU A 167 44.69 -1.93 10.33
N TYR A 168 43.57 -1.45 10.87
CA TYR A 168 42.88 -0.23 10.46
C TYR A 168 43.57 0.99 11.08
N HIS A 169 43.84 2.01 10.27
CA HIS A 169 44.48 3.25 10.65
C HIS A 169 43.78 4.44 10.00
N ILE A 170 43.67 5.58 10.68
CA ILE A 170 43.05 6.82 10.19
C ILE A 170 44.14 7.92 10.15
N PRO A 171 44.83 8.10 9.00
CA PRO A 171 45.96 9.03 8.89
C PRO A 171 45.63 10.48 9.28
N ASN A 172 44.38 10.90 9.05
CA ASN A 172 43.95 12.29 9.25
C ASN A 172 43.71 12.63 10.72
N LEU A 173 43.53 11.63 11.59
CA LEU A 173 43.36 11.81 13.04
C LEU A 173 44.63 11.49 13.84
N GLY A 174 45.68 10.98 13.17
CA GLY A 174 46.94 10.59 13.81
C GLY A 174 46.82 9.33 14.68
N VAL A 175 45.85 8.46 14.36
CA VAL A 175 45.46 7.25 15.10
C VAL A 175 45.30 6.09 14.13
#